data_AF-A0A2U2RKV7-F1
#
_entry.id   AF-A0A2U2RKV7-F1
#
_cell.length_a   1.000
_cell.length_b   1.000
_cell.length_c   1.000
_cell.angle_alpha   90.00
_cell.angle_beta   90.00
_cell.angle_gamma   90.00
#
_symmetry.space_group_name_H-M   'P 1'
#
loop_
_entity.id
_entity.type
_entity.pdbx_description
1 polymer ?
#
loop_
_entity_poly.entity_id
_entity_poly.type
_entity_poly.pdbx_seq_one_letter_code
_entity_poly.pdbx_strand_id
1 'polypeptide(L)'
;MNDQNTDEAQQDADESVDTENTEHSGGHDADTHEEGPDDGRKRKKVARVSAADAVKTAVSQFGELTNRTPESVIGVRWDEDHWSVRIEVVESRRIPDTADLLAEYEVELDRLGHITSYDRKDRYVRGRPGE
;
A
#
# COMPACT_ATOMS: atom_id res chain seq x y z
N MET A 1 25.14 18.83 50.87
CA MET A 1 24.91 18.13 52.15
C MET A 1 23.54 18.58 52.62
N ASN A 2 22.65 17.60 52.89
CA ASN A 2 21.42 17.76 53.68
C ASN A 2 20.28 18.60 53.06
N ASP A 3 19.00 18.28 53.20
CA ASP A 3 18.32 17.38 54.13
C ASP A 3 17.05 16.84 53.49
N GLN A 4 16.75 15.58 53.78
CA GLN A 4 15.44 14.98 53.55
C GLN A 4 14.46 15.59 54.54
N ASN A 5 13.28 15.99 54.08
CA ASN A 5 12.15 16.27 54.97
C ASN A 5 10.98 15.34 54.66
N THR A 6 10.54 14.71 55.72
CA THR A 6 9.54 13.67 55.88
C THR A 6 8.14 14.26 56.09
N ASP A 7 7.15 13.51 55.59
CA ASP A 7 5.91 13.08 56.25
C ASP A 7 4.72 14.02 56.53
N GLU A 8 3.54 13.36 56.46
CA GLU A 8 2.21 13.67 57.05
C GLU A 8 1.29 14.63 56.28
N ALA A 9 0.25 14.08 55.61
CA ALA A 9 -1.15 13.95 56.10
C ALA A 9 -1.96 15.25 55.79
N GLN A 10 -3.20 15.30 55.33
CA GLN A 10 -4.38 14.45 55.47
C GLN A 10 -5.50 15.08 54.59
N GLN A 11 -6.37 14.27 53.98
CA GLN A 11 -7.83 14.43 53.67
C GLN A 11 -8.34 15.76 53.00
N ASP A 12 -9.22 15.73 52.00
CA ASP A 12 -10.68 15.45 52.05
C ASP A 12 -11.17 15.20 50.61
N ALA A 13 -11.84 14.07 50.34
CA ALA A 13 -13.30 13.95 50.14
C ALA A 13 -13.86 14.69 48.91
N ASP A 14 -14.21 13.95 47.87
CA ASP A 14 -15.45 14.21 47.12
C ASP A 14 -15.98 12.95 46.43
N GLU A 15 -17.29 12.85 46.50
CA GLU A 15 -18.23 11.80 46.14
C GLU A 15 -18.26 11.49 44.63
N SER A 16 -18.49 10.23 44.24
CA SER A 16 -19.11 9.89 42.95
C SER A 16 -19.44 8.39 42.81
N VAL A 17 -20.73 8.10 43.03
CA VAL A 17 -21.63 7.22 42.26
C VAL A 17 -21.14 5.86 41.72
N ASP A 18 -21.76 4.80 42.24
CA ASP A 18 -21.83 3.46 41.67
C ASP A 18 -22.37 3.46 40.23
N THR A 19 -21.67 2.79 39.34
CA THR A 19 -22.23 2.30 38.07
C THR A 19 -21.65 0.91 37.80
N GLU A 20 -22.42 -0.12 38.14
CA GLU A 20 -22.27 -1.42 37.52
C GLU A 20 -22.69 -1.33 36.05
N ASN A 21 -21.85 -1.87 35.15
CA ASN A 21 -22.18 -3.08 34.38
C ASN A 21 -21.63 -3.06 32.93
N THR A 22 -21.20 -4.26 32.54
CA THR A 22 -21.12 -4.84 31.20
C THR A 22 -19.88 -4.56 30.35
N GLU A 23 -19.03 -5.59 30.37
CA GLU A 23 -18.07 -5.97 29.36
C GLU A 23 -18.70 -5.98 27.95
N HIS A 24 -18.14 -5.20 27.03
CA HIS A 24 -18.31 -5.46 25.61
C HIS A 24 -17.04 -5.12 24.84
N SER A 25 -16.39 -6.17 24.33
CA SER A 25 -15.31 -6.11 23.36
C SER A 25 -15.74 -5.33 22.12
N GLY A 26 -15.05 -4.22 21.85
CA GLY A 26 -15.02 -3.55 20.56
C GLY A 26 -13.57 -3.23 20.23
N GLY A 27 -13.09 -3.31 19.01
CA GLY A 27 -13.68 -3.68 17.74
C GLY A 27 -12.51 -3.60 16.76
N HIS A 28 -12.33 -4.64 15.95
CA HIS A 28 -11.36 -4.61 14.85
C HIS A 28 -11.90 -3.65 13.79
N ASP A 29 -11.27 -2.51 13.60
CA ASP A 29 -11.40 -1.69 12.39
C ASP A 29 -10.73 -2.42 11.22
N ALA A 30 -11.41 -3.45 10.72
CA ALA A 30 -11.14 -4.04 9.42
C ALA A 30 -12.07 -3.39 8.40
N ASP A 31 -11.52 -2.45 7.64
CA ASP A 31 -12.13 -1.87 6.44
C ASP A 31 -12.60 -3.00 5.52
N THR A 32 -13.89 -3.31 5.62
CA THR A 32 -14.57 -4.31 4.81
C THR A 32 -15.14 -3.56 3.62
N HIS A 33 -14.38 -3.49 2.54
CA HIS A 33 -14.93 -3.11 1.25
C HIS A 33 -15.87 -4.21 0.77
N GLU A 34 -17.17 -3.96 0.91
CA GLU A 34 -18.25 -4.75 0.34
C GLU A 34 -18.18 -4.70 -1.20
N GLU A 35 -17.51 -5.67 -1.81
CA GLU A 35 -17.72 -6.00 -3.23
C GLU A 35 -19.01 -6.83 -3.34
N GLY A 36 -20.03 -6.24 -3.94
CA GLY A 36 -21.35 -6.84 -4.15
C GLY A 36 -21.34 -8.15 -4.97
N PRO A 37 -22.47 -8.90 -4.99
CA PRO A 37 -22.50 -10.25 -5.52
C PRO A 37 -22.51 -10.26 -7.06
N ASP A 38 -21.37 -10.61 -7.67
CA ASP A 38 -21.25 -10.98 -9.08
C ASP A 38 -21.85 -12.39 -9.31
N ASP A 39 -23.18 -12.50 -9.28
CA ASP A 39 -23.90 -13.71 -9.71
C ASP A 39 -24.04 -13.72 -11.24
N GLY A 40 -23.50 -14.76 -11.89
CA GLY A 40 -23.92 -15.03 -13.28
C GLY A 40 -22.93 -15.65 -14.26
N ARG A 41 -22.15 -16.66 -13.85
CA ARG A 41 -21.84 -17.91 -14.61
C ARG A 41 -20.58 -18.56 -14.05
N LYS A 42 -20.77 -19.73 -13.42
CA LYS A 42 -19.68 -20.66 -13.05
C LYS A 42 -19.00 -21.24 -14.29
N ARG A 43 -18.27 -20.41 -15.05
CA ARG A 43 -17.06 -20.87 -15.73
C ARG A 43 -16.05 -21.07 -14.61
N LYS A 44 -15.35 -22.21 -14.59
CA LYS A 44 -14.18 -22.42 -13.74
C LYS A 44 -13.20 -21.27 -14.08
N LYS A 45 -13.30 -20.12 -13.41
CA LYS A 45 -12.37 -19.00 -13.56
C LYS A 45 -11.04 -19.60 -13.15
N VAL A 46 -10.15 -19.79 -14.12
CA VAL A 46 -8.75 -20.16 -13.88
C VAL A 46 -8.24 -19.29 -12.74
N ALA A 47 -7.77 -19.94 -11.68
CA ALA A 47 -7.33 -19.24 -10.48
C ALA A 47 -6.19 -18.30 -10.90
N ARG A 48 -6.43 -17.00 -10.74
CA ARG A 48 -5.44 -15.95 -10.95
C ARG A 48 -5.35 -15.14 -9.67
N VAL A 49 -4.19 -14.56 -9.42
CA VAL A 49 -4.00 -13.61 -8.31
C VAL A 49 -4.93 -12.40 -8.49
N SER A 50 -5.25 -11.73 -7.37
CA SER A 50 -6.03 -10.50 -7.41
C SER A 50 -5.24 -9.38 -8.09
N ALA A 51 -5.91 -8.29 -8.51
CA ALA A 51 -5.22 -7.11 -9.03
C ALA A 51 -4.27 -6.51 -7.98
N ALA A 52 -4.67 -6.51 -6.70
CA ALA A 52 -3.85 -6.02 -5.61
C ALA A 52 -2.59 -6.88 -5.40
N ASP A 53 -2.73 -8.21 -5.46
CA ASP A 53 -1.59 -9.13 -5.38
C ASP A 53 -0.66 -9.02 -6.59
N ALA A 54 -1.23 -8.85 -7.79
CA ALA A 54 -0.46 -8.56 -9.00
C ALA A 54 0.37 -7.28 -8.85
N VAL A 55 -0.22 -6.18 -8.37
CA VAL A 55 0.53 -4.93 -8.13
C VAL A 55 1.65 -5.13 -7.10
N LYS A 56 1.35 -5.78 -5.96
CA LYS A 56 2.36 -6.02 -4.91
C LYS A 56 3.54 -6.85 -5.44
N THR A 57 3.24 -7.92 -6.16
CA THR A 57 4.26 -8.81 -6.74
C THR A 57 5.07 -8.12 -7.84
N ALA A 58 4.43 -7.34 -8.71
CA ALA A 58 5.13 -6.51 -9.71
C ALA A 58 6.10 -5.53 -9.05
N VAL A 59 5.64 -4.74 -8.06
CA VAL A 59 6.46 -3.72 -7.38
C VAL A 59 7.69 -4.35 -6.70
N SER A 60 7.50 -5.46 -5.98
CA SER A 60 8.60 -6.18 -5.33
C SER A 60 9.59 -6.72 -6.35
N GLN A 61 9.12 -7.59 -7.25
CA GLN A 61 9.98 -8.30 -8.18
C GLN A 61 10.68 -7.33 -9.15
N PHE A 62 9.99 -6.29 -9.62
CA PHE A 62 10.59 -5.29 -10.51
C PHE A 62 11.68 -4.48 -9.78
N GLY A 63 11.43 -4.07 -8.53
CA GLY A 63 12.42 -3.36 -7.72
C GLY A 63 13.68 -4.20 -7.48
N GLU A 64 13.50 -5.49 -7.20
CA GLU A 64 14.59 -6.46 -7.03
C GLU A 64 15.36 -6.67 -8.34
N LEU A 65 14.67 -6.82 -9.47
CA LEU A 65 15.29 -7.06 -10.79
C LEU A 65 16.06 -5.85 -11.32
N THR A 66 15.53 -4.65 -11.12
CA THR A 66 16.11 -3.42 -11.69
C THR A 66 16.99 -2.66 -10.71
N ASN A 67 16.97 -3.06 -9.43
CA ASN A 67 17.62 -2.37 -8.32
C ASN A 67 17.23 -0.88 -8.24
N ARG A 68 15.96 -0.59 -8.54
CA ARG A 68 15.36 0.75 -8.55
C ARG A 68 14.18 0.80 -7.61
N THR A 69 13.87 2.01 -7.15
CA THR A 69 12.73 2.26 -6.26
C THR A 69 11.53 2.72 -7.09
N PRO A 70 10.45 1.93 -7.15
CA PRO A 70 9.17 2.36 -7.70
C PRO A 70 8.68 3.60 -6.95
N GLU A 71 8.24 4.61 -7.69
CA GLU A 71 7.67 5.82 -7.12
C GLU A 71 6.17 5.68 -6.91
N SER A 72 5.46 5.17 -7.93
CA SER A 72 4.01 5.00 -7.90
C SER A 72 3.56 3.96 -8.91
N VAL A 73 2.37 3.41 -8.69
CA VAL A 73 1.68 2.53 -9.64
C VAL A 73 0.60 3.34 -10.32
N ILE A 74 0.65 3.40 -11.64
CA ILE A 74 -0.21 4.28 -12.47
C ILE A 74 -1.21 3.50 -13.32
N GLY A 75 -1.17 2.16 -13.26
CA GLY A 75 -2.19 1.33 -13.87
C GLY A 75 -2.02 -0.15 -13.57
N VAL A 76 -3.14 -0.87 -13.55
CA VAL A 76 -3.18 -2.34 -13.51
C VAL A 76 -4.34 -2.80 -14.37
N ARG A 77 -4.10 -3.81 -15.21
CA ARG A 77 -5.14 -4.41 -16.04
C ARG A 77 -4.85 -5.89 -16.27
N TRP A 78 -5.92 -6.65 -16.51
CA TRP A 78 -5.81 -8.04 -16.97
C TRP A 78 -6.03 -8.08 -18.47
N ASP A 79 -5.06 -8.61 -19.21
CA ASP A 79 -5.13 -8.83 -20.65
C ASP A 79 -5.02 -10.32 -20.93
N GLU A 80 -6.07 -10.89 -21.53
CA GLU A 80 -6.14 -12.29 -21.98
C GLU A 80 -5.67 -13.34 -20.94
N ASP A 81 -4.36 -13.50 -20.79
CA ASP A 81 -3.67 -14.46 -19.91
C ASP A 81 -2.75 -13.83 -18.84
N HIS A 82 -2.50 -12.52 -18.88
CA HIS A 82 -1.49 -11.86 -18.04
C HIS A 82 -2.02 -10.60 -17.35
N TRP A 83 -1.32 -10.17 -16.31
CA TRP A 83 -1.46 -8.83 -15.74
C TRP A 83 -0.49 -7.89 -16.43
N SER A 84 -0.95 -6.71 -16.86
CA SER A 84 -0.09 -5.58 -17.19
C SER A 84 -0.17 -4.56 -16.06
N VAL A 85 0.98 -4.23 -15.47
CA VAL A 85 1.11 -3.23 -14.40
C VAL A 85 2.01 -2.10 -14.90
N ARG A 86 1.51 -0.87 -14.88
CA ARG A 86 2.30 0.32 -15.19
C ARG A 86 2.82 0.98 -13.93
N ILE A 87 4.12 1.18 -13.87
CA ILE A 87 4.87 1.67 -12.72
C ILE A 87 5.70 2.87 -13.15
N GLU A 88 5.61 3.95 -12.37
CA GLU A 88 6.50 5.10 -12.49
C GLU A 88 7.73 4.91 -11.59
N VAL A 89 8.92 5.21 -12.12
CA VAL A 89 10.20 4.95 -11.45
C VAL A 89 11.13 6.14 -11.61
N VAL A 90 11.82 6.53 -10.53
CA VAL A 90 12.93 7.49 -10.61
C VAL A 90 14.19 6.77 -11.11
N GLU A 91 14.63 7.06 -12.32
CA GLU A 91 15.88 6.52 -12.87
C GLU A 91 17.13 7.30 -12.42
N SER A 92 16.98 8.61 -12.18
CA SER A 92 18.10 9.47 -11.78
C SER A 92 17.60 10.65 -10.96
N ARG A 93 18.10 10.76 -9.72
CA ARG A 93 17.84 11.91 -8.84
C ARG A 93 18.72 13.10 -9.23
N ARG A 94 18.16 14.31 -9.27
CA ARG A 94 18.86 15.56 -9.62
C ARG A 94 18.51 16.69 -8.64
N ILE A 95 19.30 17.76 -8.64
CA ILE A 95 19.07 18.96 -7.82
C ILE A 95 18.77 20.14 -8.76
N PRO A 96 17.63 20.83 -8.63
CA PRO A 96 16.52 20.55 -7.69
C PRO A 96 15.77 19.25 -8.03
N ASP A 97 14.99 18.68 -7.09
CA ASP A 97 14.22 17.43 -7.29
C ASP A 97 13.22 17.53 -8.46
N THR A 98 12.83 18.75 -8.85
CA THR A 98 12.05 18.99 -10.07
C THR A 98 12.80 18.63 -11.36
N ALA A 99 14.11 18.36 -11.29
CA ALA A 99 14.90 17.87 -12.40
C ALA A 99 15.06 16.34 -12.40
N ASP A 100 14.39 15.61 -11.49
CA ASP A 100 14.44 14.16 -11.46
C ASP A 100 13.97 13.54 -12.78
N LEU A 101 14.59 12.44 -13.14
CA LEU A 101 14.30 11.74 -14.38
C LEU A 101 13.43 10.52 -14.06
N LEU A 102 12.16 10.64 -14.42
CA LEU A 102 11.14 9.61 -14.26
C LEU A 102 11.03 8.77 -15.53
N ALA A 103 10.58 7.54 -15.36
CA ALA A 103 10.28 6.63 -16.45
C ALA A 103 9.02 5.82 -16.14
N GLU A 104 8.21 5.60 -17.16
CA GLU A 104 7.10 4.65 -17.12
C GLU A 104 7.61 3.27 -17.56
N TYR A 105 7.35 2.29 -16.73
CA TYR A 105 7.58 0.89 -17.00
C TYR A 105 6.26 0.15 -17.11
N GLU A 106 6.12 -0.70 -18.11
CA GLU A 106 5.09 -1.73 -18.15
C GLU A 106 5.72 -3.06 -17.73
N VAL A 107 5.09 -3.74 -16.79
CA VAL A 107 5.52 -5.03 -16.26
C VAL A 107 4.41 -6.04 -16.52
N GLU A 108 4.73 -7.12 -17.22
CA GLU A 108 3.77 -8.19 -17.51
C GLU A 108 3.96 -9.35 -16.53
N LEU A 109 2.89 -9.78 -15.86
CA LEU A 109 2.90 -10.93 -14.95
C LEU A 109 2.03 -12.07 -15.46
N ASP A 110 2.44 -13.30 -15.19
CA ASP A 110 1.57 -14.46 -15.36
C ASP A 110 0.38 -14.45 -14.36
N ARG A 111 -0.49 -15.45 -14.49
CA ARG A 111 -1.68 -15.62 -13.63
C ARG A 111 -1.35 -15.78 -12.14
N LEU A 112 -0.14 -16.22 -11.83
CA LEU A 112 0.37 -16.49 -10.49
C LEU A 112 1.11 -15.28 -9.91
N GLY A 113 1.30 -14.21 -10.69
CA GLY A 113 1.98 -12.99 -10.25
C GLY A 113 3.50 -13.02 -10.46
N HIS A 114 4.02 -13.88 -11.34
CA HIS A 114 5.45 -13.84 -11.68
C HIS A 114 5.71 -12.94 -12.87
N ILE A 115 6.73 -12.09 -12.78
CA ILE A 115 7.18 -11.27 -13.92
C ILE A 115 7.60 -12.17 -15.08
N THR A 116 7.01 -11.91 -16.24
CA THR A 116 7.32 -12.55 -17.53
C THR A 116 8.06 -11.60 -18.47
N SER A 117 7.78 -10.30 -18.37
CA SER A 117 8.46 -9.27 -19.14
C SER A 117 8.44 -7.91 -18.39
N TYR A 118 9.31 -7.00 -18.79
CA TYR A 118 9.16 -5.58 -18.50
C TYR A 118 9.74 -4.75 -19.64
N ASP A 119 9.16 -3.57 -19.88
CA ASP A 119 9.59 -2.64 -20.92
C ASP A 119 9.46 -1.20 -20.44
N ARG A 120 10.41 -0.33 -20.83
CA ARG A 120 10.33 1.11 -20.51
C ARG A 120 9.56 1.81 -21.63
N LYS A 121 8.37 2.32 -21.32
CA LYS A 121 7.49 2.97 -22.29
C LYS A 121 7.87 4.41 -22.57
N ASP A 122 8.20 5.16 -21.52
CA ASP A 122 8.54 6.57 -21.65
C ASP A 122 9.57 7.01 -20.61
N ARG A 123 10.14 8.20 -20.82
CA ARG A 123 11.10 8.83 -19.92
C ARG A 123 10.95 10.35 -19.99
N TYR A 124 10.71 10.98 -18.84
CA TYR A 124 10.47 12.41 -18.74
C TYR A 124 11.10 13.02 -17.49
N VAL A 125 11.33 14.34 -17.54
CA VAL A 125 11.76 15.12 -16.38
C VAL A 125 10.52 15.43 -15.53
N ARG A 126 10.66 15.28 -14.22
CA ARG A 126 9.64 15.63 -13.23
C ARG A 126 9.12 17.06 -13.45
N GLY A 127 7.82 17.27 -13.32
CA GLY A 127 7.21 18.60 -13.46
C GLY A 127 6.94 19.07 -14.90
N ARG A 128 7.09 18.22 -15.92
CA ARG A 128 6.42 18.47 -17.20
C ARG A 128 4.91 18.23 -17.02
N PRO A 129 4.03 19.16 -17.44
CA PRO A 129 2.61 18.85 -17.54
C PRO A 129 2.44 17.69 -18.52
N GLY A 130 1.67 16.67 -18.14
CA GLY A 130 1.26 15.61 -19.06
C GLY A 130 0.51 16.23 -20.23
N GLU A 131 0.91 15.86 -21.45
CA GLU A 131 0.32 16.36 -22.70
C GLU A 131 -1.04 15.70 -22.99
#